data_AF-A0A2R4FI31-F1
#
_entry.id   AF-A0A2R4FI31-F1
#
_cell.length_a   1.000
_cell.length_b   1.000
_cell.length_c   1.000
_cell.angle_alpha   90.00
_cell.angle_beta   90.00
_cell.angle_gamma   90.00
#
_symmetry.space_group_name_H-M   'P 1'
#
loop_
_entity.id
_entity.type
_entity.pdbx_description
1 polymer ?
#
loop_
_entity_poly.entity_id
_entity_poly.type
_entity_poly.pdbx_seq_one_letter_code
_entity_poly.pdbx_strand_id
1 'polypeptide(L)'
;MRRRVLAAVMGMLLFLTGTARPAAAADFNRYLDMIRVTAVFLDSAADGLTPAELVQFTQDIKGALAGVETDLLTQLNNLQIADVRSQVRYAINGAQMMDVPPLLPLYVNTVYQGTNNAREKLTEFDGDAERDIVGKALIAQWEVLLIAQARVPNMRVMYAEYQEALEHIIRNVRPTCKDSIDNPTGTLTHTCTFNGRTVTGQERTVGGRAEHHYGDYNWQPGELSRPTIVDRTMAETALDLAERALADLLRPRP
;
A
#
# COMPACT_ATOMS: atom_id res chain seq x y z
N MET A 1 -56.96 -14.90 -11.97
CA MET A 1 -56.23 -14.38 -13.16
C MET A 1 -54.93 -13.75 -12.67
N ARG A 2 -53.80 -14.46 -12.65
CA ARG A 2 -52.75 -14.53 -13.71
C ARG A 2 -52.38 -13.15 -14.31
N ARG A 3 -51.25 -12.57 -13.87
CA ARG A 3 -49.98 -12.50 -14.64
C ARG A 3 -48.86 -11.84 -13.81
N ARG A 4 -47.74 -12.57 -13.68
CA ARG A 4 -46.39 -12.04 -13.44
C ARG A 4 -45.90 -11.33 -14.72
N VAL A 5 -44.93 -10.42 -14.62
CA VAL A 5 -43.68 -10.34 -15.42
C VAL A 5 -42.82 -9.14 -14.95
N LEU A 6 -41.51 -9.39 -14.81
CA LEU A 6 -40.41 -8.49 -14.50
C LEU A 6 -40.14 -7.43 -15.58
N ALA A 7 -39.45 -6.34 -15.23
CA ALA A 7 -38.30 -5.85 -16.01
C ALA A 7 -37.48 -4.83 -15.20
N ALA A 8 -36.20 -5.15 -15.01
CA ALA A 8 -35.15 -4.22 -14.65
C ALA A 8 -34.89 -3.23 -15.81
N VAL A 9 -34.54 -1.99 -15.48
CA VAL A 9 -33.76 -1.12 -16.38
C VAL A 9 -32.63 -0.52 -15.55
N MET A 10 -31.47 -1.16 -15.64
CA MET A 10 -30.17 -0.53 -15.48
C MET A 10 -29.89 0.36 -16.70
N GLY A 11 -29.20 1.47 -16.43
CA GLY A 11 -28.34 2.15 -17.40
C GLY A 11 -29.02 3.25 -18.22
N MET A 12 -28.36 4.35 -18.57
CA MET A 12 -26.97 4.77 -18.38
C MET A 12 -26.88 6.22 -18.91
N LEU A 13 -25.72 6.86 -18.71
CA LEU A 13 -25.20 8.02 -19.48
C LEU A 13 -25.53 9.42 -18.93
N LEU A 14 -24.76 9.85 -17.93
CA LEU A 14 -24.23 11.21 -17.92
C LEU A 14 -22.73 11.12 -18.25
N PHE A 15 -22.42 11.02 -19.54
CA PHE A 15 -21.12 11.36 -20.09
C PHE A 15 -21.09 12.85 -20.36
N LEU A 16 -20.44 13.63 -19.50
CA LEU A 16 -19.96 14.97 -19.85
C LEU A 16 -18.61 15.20 -19.17
N THR A 17 -17.63 15.53 -20.02
CA THR A 17 -16.28 16.05 -19.75
C THR A 17 -15.34 15.15 -18.97
N GLY A 18 -14.48 14.44 -19.72
CA GLY A 18 -13.33 13.71 -19.21
C GLY A 18 -12.38 14.63 -18.46
N THR A 19 -12.47 14.62 -17.14
CA THR A 19 -11.26 14.49 -16.35
C THR A 19 -10.88 13.02 -16.42
N ALA A 20 -9.69 12.71 -16.92
CA ALA A 20 -9.11 11.41 -16.66
C ALA A 20 -9.14 11.24 -15.14
N ARG A 21 -10.04 10.39 -14.61
CA ARG A 21 -9.85 9.86 -13.26
C ARG A 21 -8.43 9.29 -13.28
N PRO A 22 -7.51 9.76 -12.42
CA PRO A 22 -6.18 9.22 -12.44
C PRO A 22 -6.32 7.73 -12.16
N ALA A 23 -5.82 6.88 -13.06
CA ALA A 23 -5.81 5.43 -12.88
C ALA A 23 -5.29 5.07 -11.46
N ALA A 24 -4.32 5.85 -10.97
CA ALA A 24 -3.75 5.78 -9.62
C ALA A 24 -4.75 5.65 -8.45
N ALA A 25 -5.90 6.35 -8.46
CA ALA A 25 -6.81 6.35 -7.32
C ALA A 25 -7.63 5.05 -7.20
N ALA A 26 -7.93 4.38 -8.32
CA ALA A 26 -8.58 3.07 -8.29
C ALA A 26 -7.59 1.95 -7.95
N ASP A 27 -6.33 2.13 -8.34
CA ASP A 27 -5.26 1.15 -8.13
C ASP A 27 -4.80 1.11 -6.67
N PHE A 28 -4.71 2.25 -5.99
CA PHE A 28 -4.34 2.31 -4.57
C PHE A 28 -5.35 1.62 -3.62
N ASN A 29 -6.64 1.77 -3.87
CA ASN A 29 -7.68 1.17 -3.03
C ASN A 29 -7.61 -0.36 -3.01
N ARG A 30 -7.09 -0.99 -4.05
CA ARG A 30 -6.92 -2.45 -4.12
C ARG A 30 -5.84 -2.95 -3.17
N TYR A 31 -4.77 -2.17 -2.96
CA TYR A 31 -3.79 -2.47 -1.92
C TYR A 31 -4.40 -2.36 -0.52
N LEU A 32 -5.25 -1.35 -0.30
CA LEU A 32 -5.95 -1.21 0.98
C LEU A 32 -6.92 -2.37 1.25
N ASP A 33 -7.60 -2.88 0.23
CA ASP A 33 -8.47 -4.04 0.38
C ASP A 33 -7.66 -5.30 0.76
N MET A 34 -6.47 -5.47 0.18
CA MET A 34 -5.55 -6.54 0.54
C MET A 34 -5.10 -6.45 2.01
N ILE A 35 -4.68 -5.26 2.46
CA ILE A 35 -4.29 -5.01 3.86
C ILE A 35 -5.47 -5.27 4.80
N ARG A 36 -6.69 -4.86 4.43
CA ARG A 36 -7.90 -5.12 5.22
C ARG A 36 -8.18 -6.61 5.37
N VAL A 37 -8.09 -7.38 4.29
CA VAL A 37 -8.27 -8.84 4.33
C VAL A 37 -7.28 -9.46 5.32
N THR A 38 -6.01 -9.06 5.24
CA THR A 38 -5.00 -9.56 6.17
C THR A 38 -5.28 -9.11 7.61
N ALA A 39 -5.62 -7.85 7.85
CA ALA A 39 -5.97 -7.38 9.20
C ALA A 39 -7.09 -8.21 9.83
N VAL A 40 -8.17 -8.48 9.08
CA VAL A 40 -9.29 -9.32 9.54
C VAL A 40 -8.84 -10.76 9.77
N PHE A 41 -7.99 -11.30 8.89
CA PHE A 41 -7.37 -12.62 9.07
C PHE A 41 -6.54 -12.68 10.35
N LEU A 42 -5.71 -11.67 10.62
CA LEU A 42 -4.83 -11.60 11.77
C LEU A 42 -5.59 -11.54 13.10
N ASP A 43 -6.69 -10.79 13.12
CA ASP A 43 -7.60 -10.73 14.26
C ASP A 43 -8.26 -12.09 14.49
N SER A 44 -8.78 -12.71 13.43
CA SER A 44 -9.43 -14.02 13.50
C SER A 44 -8.46 -15.16 13.85
N ALA A 45 -7.19 -15.05 13.43
CA ALA A 45 -6.13 -16.01 13.73
C ALA A 45 -5.76 -16.06 15.22
N ALA A 46 -5.99 -14.98 15.96
CA ALA A 46 -5.77 -14.95 17.41
C ALA A 46 -6.73 -15.86 18.17
N ASP A 47 -7.98 -15.96 17.69
CA ASP A 47 -9.05 -16.75 18.31
C ASP A 47 -9.10 -18.21 17.81
N GLY A 48 -8.27 -18.52 16.79
CA GLY A 48 -8.23 -19.81 16.12
C GLY A 48 -9.14 -19.86 14.90
N LEU A 49 -8.61 -20.34 13.79
CA LEU A 49 -9.32 -20.39 12.51
C LEU A 49 -9.86 -21.78 12.20
N THR A 50 -11.11 -21.83 11.75
CA THR A 50 -11.69 -23.01 11.13
C THR A 50 -11.14 -23.21 9.72
N PRO A 51 -11.18 -24.44 9.18
CA PRO A 51 -10.82 -24.69 7.78
C PRO A 51 -11.65 -23.88 6.77
N ALA A 52 -12.93 -23.62 7.08
CA ALA A 52 -13.80 -22.84 6.20
C ALA A 52 -13.39 -21.35 6.15
N GLU A 53 -13.03 -20.78 7.29
CA GLU A 53 -12.52 -19.39 7.36
C GLU A 53 -11.20 -19.25 6.59
N LEU A 54 -10.27 -20.21 6.73
CA LEU A 54 -9.02 -20.21 5.95
C LEU A 54 -9.26 -20.25 4.43
N VAL A 55 -10.26 -21.01 3.99
CA VAL A 55 -10.66 -21.03 2.58
C VAL A 55 -11.24 -19.69 2.16
N GLN A 56 -12.09 -19.07 3.00
CA GLN A 56 -12.66 -17.75 2.71
C GLN A 56 -11.57 -16.68 2.59
N PHE A 57 -10.65 -16.59 3.56
CA PHE A 57 -9.51 -15.66 3.49
C PHE A 57 -8.63 -15.89 2.26
N THR A 58 -8.45 -17.15 1.84
CA THR A 58 -7.75 -17.45 0.60
C THR A 58 -8.46 -16.89 -0.63
N GLN A 59 -9.80 -16.96 -0.69
CA GLN A 59 -10.55 -16.39 -1.81
C GLN A 59 -10.55 -14.87 -1.77
N ASP A 60 -10.67 -14.28 -0.59
CA ASP A 60 -10.67 -12.83 -0.40
C ASP A 60 -9.32 -12.24 -0.83
N ILE A 61 -8.19 -12.86 -0.42
CA ILE A 61 -6.87 -12.38 -0.83
C ILE A 61 -6.65 -12.57 -2.33
N LYS A 62 -7.09 -13.68 -2.94
CA LYS A 62 -7.02 -13.87 -4.40
C LYS A 62 -7.80 -12.79 -5.15
N GLY A 63 -8.98 -12.42 -4.65
CA GLY A 63 -9.79 -11.34 -5.20
C GLY A 63 -9.08 -9.99 -5.12
N ALA A 64 -8.49 -9.66 -3.98
CA ALA A 64 -7.72 -8.43 -3.79
C ALA A 64 -6.47 -8.39 -4.70
N LEU A 65 -5.73 -9.50 -4.81
CA LEU A 65 -4.52 -9.60 -5.63
C LEU A 65 -4.79 -9.39 -7.12
N ALA A 66 -5.91 -9.90 -7.64
CA ALA A 66 -6.27 -9.70 -9.04
C ALA A 66 -6.39 -8.21 -9.40
N GLY A 67 -6.81 -7.38 -8.44
CA GLY A 67 -6.80 -5.93 -8.58
C GLY A 67 -5.39 -5.35 -8.63
N VAL A 68 -4.51 -5.81 -7.74
CA VAL A 68 -3.12 -5.33 -7.61
C VAL A 68 -2.23 -5.80 -8.76
N GLU A 69 -2.49 -6.98 -9.34
CA GLU A 69 -1.66 -7.62 -10.36
C GLU A 69 -1.37 -6.72 -11.56
N THR A 70 -2.43 -6.16 -12.15
CA THR A 70 -2.30 -5.38 -13.38
C THR A 70 -1.48 -4.12 -13.16
N ASP A 71 -1.71 -3.43 -12.05
CA ASP A 71 -0.99 -2.21 -11.69
C ASP A 71 0.48 -2.52 -11.38
N LEU A 72 0.71 -3.40 -10.40
CA LEU A 72 2.05 -3.70 -9.91
C LEU A 72 2.96 -4.29 -10.99
N LEU A 73 2.47 -5.25 -11.79
CA LEU A 73 3.27 -5.85 -12.86
C LEU A 73 3.55 -4.87 -13.99
N THR A 74 2.62 -3.94 -14.28
CA THR A 74 2.84 -2.88 -15.26
C THR A 74 3.93 -1.93 -14.79
N GLN A 75 3.87 -1.48 -13.53
CA GLN A 75 4.84 -0.54 -12.98
C GLN A 75 6.24 -1.17 -12.86
N LEU A 76 6.34 -2.41 -12.38
CA LEU A 76 7.61 -3.16 -12.34
C LEU A 76 8.20 -3.37 -13.74
N ASN A 77 7.35 -3.57 -14.76
CA ASN A 77 7.81 -3.68 -16.14
C ASN A 77 8.33 -2.34 -16.68
N ASN A 78 7.65 -1.24 -16.38
CA ASN A 78 8.07 0.11 -16.81
C ASN A 78 9.42 0.51 -16.19
N LEU A 79 9.66 0.11 -14.93
CA LEU A 79 10.92 0.35 -14.22
C LEU A 79 12.00 -0.70 -14.52
N GLN A 80 11.71 -1.70 -15.36
CA GLN A 80 12.65 -2.75 -15.76
C GLN A 80 13.22 -3.59 -14.59
N ILE A 81 12.49 -3.73 -13.48
CA ILE A 81 12.90 -4.50 -12.30
C ILE A 81 12.49 -5.97 -12.48
N ALA A 82 13.22 -6.69 -13.33
CA ALA A 82 12.79 -7.99 -13.86
C ALA A 82 12.71 -9.13 -12.82
N ASP A 83 13.61 -9.13 -11.83
CA ASP A 83 13.69 -10.15 -10.78
C ASP A 83 12.51 -10.05 -9.81
N VAL A 84 12.25 -8.85 -9.26
CA VAL A 84 11.10 -8.59 -8.39
C VAL A 84 9.80 -8.83 -9.15
N ARG A 85 9.71 -8.40 -10.41
CA ARG A 85 8.54 -8.70 -11.28
C ARG A 85 8.27 -10.20 -11.39
N SER A 86 9.31 -11.02 -11.60
CA SER A 86 9.13 -12.47 -11.72
C SER A 86 8.61 -13.09 -10.42
N GLN A 87 9.10 -12.61 -9.28
CA GLN A 87 8.70 -13.09 -7.95
C GLN A 87 7.28 -12.64 -7.58
N VAL A 88 6.92 -11.39 -7.89
CA VAL A 88 5.55 -10.89 -7.72
C VAL A 88 4.58 -11.68 -8.58
N ARG A 89 4.93 -11.93 -9.86
CA ARG A 89 4.11 -12.75 -10.74
C ARG A 89 3.95 -14.17 -10.21
N TYR A 90 4.99 -14.76 -9.61
CA TYR A 90 4.87 -16.06 -8.96
C TYR A 90 3.96 -16.00 -7.73
N ALA A 91 4.09 -14.98 -6.88
CA ALA A 91 3.25 -14.83 -5.69
C ALA A 91 1.77 -14.67 -6.07
N ILE A 92 1.46 -13.77 -7.01
CA ILE A 92 0.10 -13.47 -7.45
C ILE A 92 -0.48 -14.62 -8.27
N ASN A 93 0.16 -14.97 -9.38
CA ASN A 93 -0.35 -15.96 -10.33
C ASN A 93 -0.07 -17.39 -9.88
N GLY A 94 0.58 -17.59 -8.73
CA GLY A 94 0.74 -18.87 -8.06
C GLY A 94 -0.26 -19.08 -6.93
N ALA A 95 -1.13 -18.10 -6.60
CA ALA A 95 -2.06 -18.20 -5.48
C ALA A 95 -3.02 -19.40 -5.59
N GLN A 96 -3.32 -19.91 -6.80
CA GLN A 96 -4.05 -21.17 -6.99
C GLN A 96 -3.34 -22.38 -6.38
N MET A 97 -2.01 -22.34 -6.22
CA MET A 97 -1.24 -23.40 -5.54
C MET A 97 -1.63 -23.53 -4.07
N MET A 98 -2.24 -22.50 -3.46
CA MET A 98 -2.78 -22.61 -2.10
C MET A 98 -3.87 -23.67 -1.98
N ASP A 99 -4.58 -24.00 -3.07
CA ASP A 99 -5.63 -25.02 -3.09
C ASP A 99 -5.09 -26.43 -3.39
N VAL A 100 -3.77 -26.57 -3.57
CA VAL A 100 -3.11 -27.83 -3.90
C VAL A 100 -2.18 -28.21 -2.76
N PRO A 101 -2.63 -29.00 -1.76
CA PRO A 101 -1.87 -29.26 -0.54
C PRO A 101 -0.43 -29.77 -0.75
N PRO A 102 -0.15 -30.65 -1.74
CA PRO A 102 1.23 -31.08 -2.00
C PRO A 102 2.17 -29.97 -2.49
N LEU A 103 1.63 -28.92 -3.14
CA LEU A 103 2.41 -27.83 -3.71
C LEU A 103 2.48 -26.60 -2.79
N LEU A 104 1.56 -26.49 -1.83
CA LEU A 104 1.46 -25.34 -0.94
C LEU A 104 2.78 -25.07 -0.16
N PRO A 105 3.49 -26.06 0.43
CA PRO A 105 4.76 -25.79 1.10
C PRO A 105 5.86 -25.26 0.17
N LEU A 106 5.90 -25.76 -1.08
CA LEU A 106 6.84 -25.27 -2.09
C LEU A 106 6.52 -23.82 -2.46
N TYR A 107 5.25 -23.54 -2.70
CA TYR A 107 4.76 -22.21 -2.99
C TYR A 107 5.11 -21.21 -1.87
N VAL A 108 4.83 -21.55 -0.61
CA VAL A 108 5.18 -20.73 0.56
C VAL A 108 6.67 -20.43 0.61
N ASN A 109 7.53 -21.44 0.41
CA ASN A 109 8.98 -21.24 0.42
C ASN A 109 9.44 -20.32 -0.71
N THR A 110 8.91 -20.49 -1.93
CA THR A 110 9.26 -19.65 -3.08
C THR A 110 8.79 -18.21 -2.90
N VAL A 111 7.57 -17.99 -2.38
CA VAL A 111 7.08 -16.64 -2.07
C VAL A 111 7.95 -16.01 -1.00
N TYR A 112 8.26 -16.72 0.09
CA TYR A 112 9.15 -16.21 1.15
C TYR A 112 10.53 -15.78 0.64
N GLN A 113 11.15 -16.57 -0.24
CA GLN A 113 12.41 -16.18 -0.88
C GLN A 113 12.26 -14.91 -1.74
N GLY A 114 11.17 -14.82 -2.51
CA GLY A 114 10.87 -13.63 -3.30
C GLY A 114 10.66 -12.38 -2.44
N THR A 115 9.96 -12.52 -1.32
CA THR A 115 9.74 -11.47 -0.33
C THR A 115 11.06 -10.96 0.26
N ASN A 116 11.99 -11.86 0.63
CA ASN A 116 13.30 -11.46 1.12
C ASN A 116 14.14 -10.76 0.06
N ASN A 117 14.10 -11.22 -1.19
CA ASN A 117 14.77 -10.53 -2.29
C ASN A 117 14.21 -9.12 -2.50
N ALA A 118 12.88 -8.94 -2.48
CA ALA A 118 12.26 -7.62 -2.57
C ALA A 118 12.67 -6.70 -1.41
N ARG A 119 12.76 -7.24 -0.18
CA ARG A 119 13.27 -6.53 1.01
C ARG A 119 14.70 -6.05 0.80
N GLU A 120 15.60 -6.92 0.34
CA GLU A 120 17.00 -6.56 0.07
C GLU A 120 17.09 -5.47 -1.02
N LYS A 121 16.38 -5.68 -2.13
CA LYS A 121 16.35 -4.79 -3.29
C LYS A 121 15.85 -3.39 -2.98
N LEU A 122 14.94 -3.23 -2.02
CA LEU A 122 14.40 -1.93 -1.63
C LEU A 122 15.50 -0.90 -1.32
N THR A 123 16.61 -1.35 -0.73
CA THR A 123 17.74 -0.49 -0.34
C THR A 123 18.80 -0.30 -1.41
N GLU A 124 18.75 -1.09 -2.50
CA GLU A 124 19.71 -0.99 -3.60
C GLU A 124 19.36 0.12 -4.60
N PHE A 125 18.10 0.53 -4.65
CA PHE A 125 17.65 1.60 -5.55
C PHE A 125 17.89 2.98 -4.95
N ASP A 126 18.33 3.92 -5.77
CA ASP A 126 18.42 5.34 -5.41
C ASP A 126 17.18 6.14 -5.83
N GLY A 127 16.37 5.61 -6.76
CA GLY A 127 15.20 6.28 -7.28
C GLY A 127 13.94 6.06 -6.43
N ASP A 128 13.19 7.14 -6.20
CA ASP A 128 11.96 7.12 -5.41
C ASP A 128 10.89 6.20 -6.02
N ALA A 129 10.79 6.16 -7.35
CA ALA A 129 9.82 5.34 -8.06
C ALA A 129 10.09 3.85 -7.83
N GLU A 130 11.35 3.43 -7.95
CA GLU A 130 11.78 2.06 -7.71
C GLU A 130 11.52 1.66 -6.26
N ARG A 131 11.86 2.52 -5.30
CA ARG A 131 11.59 2.27 -3.87
C ARG A 131 10.10 2.15 -3.57
N ASP A 132 9.26 3.01 -4.16
CA ASP A 132 7.80 2.94 -4.00
C ASP A 132 7.24 1.60 -4.53
N ILE A 133 7.63 1.22 -5.75
CA ILE A 133 7.08 0.03 -6.39
C ILE A 133 7.59 -1.27 -5.78
N VAL A 134 8.86 -1.31 -5.38
CA VAL A 134 9.43 -2.46 -4.65
C VAL A 134 8.82 -2.56 -3.25
N GLY A 135 8.56 -1.43 -2.59
CA GLY A 135 7.82 -1.42 -1.32
C GLY A 135 6.40 -1.98 -1.46
N LYS A 136 5.66 -1.55 -2.48
CA LYS A 136 4.32 -2.10 -2.81
C LYS A 136 4.38 -3.59 -3.14
N ALA A 137 5.40 -4.04 -3.85
CA ALA A 137 5.64 -5.45 -4.14
C ALA A 137 5.90 -6.27 -2.86
N LEU A 138 6.74 -5.76 -1.98
CA LEU A 138 7.07 -6.40 -0.71
C LEU A 138 5.81 -6.59 0.15
N ILE A 139 4.96 -5.56 0.27
CA ILE A 139 3.66 -5.66 0.96
C ILE A 139 2.82 -6.77 0.32
N ALA A 140 2.58 -6.69 -0.99
CA ALA A 140 1.74 -7.66 -1.69
C ALA A 140 2.21 -9.11 -1.52
N GLN A 141 3.52 -9.37 -1.56
CA GLN A 141 4.07 -10.71 -1.35
C GLN A 141 3.87 -11.19 0.09
N TRP A 142 4.01 -10.30 1.09
CA TRP A 142 3.78 -10.65 2.49
C TRP A 142 2.31 -10.96 2.80
N GLU A 143 1.36 -10.18 2.29
CA GLU A 143 -0.07 -10.44 2.51
C GLU A 143 -0.46 -11.86 2.06
N VAL A 144 0.04 -12.25 0.88
CA VAL A 144 -0.16 -13.58 0.29
C VAL A 144 0.52 -14.66 1.12
N LEU A 145 1.75 -14.40 1.55
CA LEU A 145 2.54 -15.36 2.31
C LEU A 145 1.90 -15.71 3.65
N LEU A 146 1.39 -14.72 4.39
CA LEU A 146 0.77 -14.94 5.69
C LEU A 146 -0.43 -15.88 5.59
N ILE A 147 -1.31 -15.65 4.61
CA ILE A 147 -2.49 -16.48 4.40
C ILE A 147 -2.11 -17.88 3.88
N ALA A 148 -1.12 -17.98 2.99
CA ALA A 148 -0.62 -19.27 2.52
C ALA A 148 -0.02 -20.11 3.66
N GLN A 149 0.78 -19.49 4.53
CA GLN A 149 1.39 -20.16 5.69
C GLN A 149 0.35 -20.71 6.65
N ALA A 150 -0.73 -19.97 6.90
CA ALA A 150 -1.81 -20.41 7.78
C ALA A 150 -2.51 -21.69 7.29
N ARG A 151 -2.37 -22.03 6.01
CA ARG A 151 -2.88 -23.28 5.42
C ARG A 151 -1.90 -24.45 5.49
N VAL A 152 -0.63 -24.22 5.81
CA VAL A 152 0.35 -25.29 5.97
C VAL A 152 0.32 -25.80 7.40
N PRO A 153 0.04 -27.11 7.63
CA PRO A 153 0.12 -27.68 8.96
C PRO A 153 1.50 -27.48 9.60
N ASN A 154 1.54 -27.05 10.86
CA ASN A 154 2.75 -26.86 11.67
C ASN A 154 3.69 -25.72 11.21
N MET A 155 3.32 -24.91 10.21
CA MET A 155 4.05 -23.67 9.94
C MET A 155 3.57 -22.57 10.88
N ARG A 156 4.53 -21.86 11.48
CA ARG A 156 4.25 -20.67 12.28
C ARG A 156 4.00 -19.49 11.34
N VAL A 157 2.93 -18.74 11.59
CA VAL A 157 2.68 -17.48 10.89
C VAL A 157 3.74 -16.45 11.31
N MET A 158 4.40 -15.85 10.33
CA MET A 158 5.59 -15.01 10.50
C MET A 158 5.26 -13.54 10.80
N TYR A 159 4.55 -13.29 11.91
CA TYR A 159 4.09 -11.94 12.27
C TYR A 159 5.23 -10.95 12.53
N ALA A 160 6.28 -11.39 13.23
CA ALA A 160 7.40 -10.54 13.57
C ALA A 160 8.15 -10.11 12.30
N GLU A 161 8.32 -11.04 11.37
CA GLU A 161 9.02 -10.80 10.11
C GLU A 161 8.21 -9.91 9.16
N TYR A 162 6.89 -10.04 9.17
CA TYR A 162 6.01 -9.10 8.48
C TYR A 162 6.11 -7.70 9.09
N GLN A 163 6.05 -7.57 10.43
CA GLN A 163 6.26 -6.29 11.11
C GLN A 163 7.60 -5.67 10.72
N GLU A 164 8.69 -6.44 10.78
CA GLU A 164 10.02 -5.99 10.40
C GLU A 164 10.08 -5.49 8.95
N ALA A 165 9.36 -6.16 8.04
CA ALA A 165 9.30 -5.75 6.64
C ALA A 165 8.55 -4.43 6.46
N LEU A 166 7.41 -4.23 7.14
CA LEU A 166 6.68 -2.96 7.13
C LEU A 166 7.54 -1.83 7.68
N GLU A 167 8.20 -2.05 8.81
CA GLU A 167 9.14 -1.06 9.36
C GLU A 167 10.33 -0.81 8.43
N HIS A 168 10.79 -1.83 7.70
CA HIS A 168 11.85 -1.68 6.72
C HIS A 168 11.41 -0.79 5.55
N ILE A 169 10.15 -0.87 5.11
CA ILE A 169 9.59 0.07 4.12
C ILE A 169 9.57 1.49 4.70
N ILE A 170 9.00 1.69 5.90
CA ILE A 170 8.89 3.00 6.56
C ILE A 170 10.27 3.67 6.74
N ARG A 171 11.33 2.88 6.98
CA ARG A 171 12.69 3.40 7.10
C ARG A 171 13.31 3.83 5.77
N ASN A 172 13.00 3.15 4.68
CA ASN A 172 13.73 3.29 3.41
C ASN A 172 12.95 4.01 2.29
N VAL A 173 11.63 4.07 2.38
CA VAL A 173 10.76 4.80 1.43
C VAL A 173 10.41 6.14 2.05
N ARG A 174 11.26 7.16 1.89
CA ARG A 174 11.10 8.46 2.55
C ARG A 174 11.20 9.61 1.55
N PRO A 175 10.46 10.72 1.78
CA PRO A 175 10.57 11.88 0.93
C PRO A 175 11.90 12.61 1.17
N THR A 176 12.36 13.32 0.16
CA THR A 176 13.41 14.33 0.33
C THR A 176 12.77 15.65 0.73
N CYS A 177 13.07 16.14 1.94
CA CYS A 177 12.55 17.41 2.43
C CYS A 177 13.66 18.46 2.59
N LYS A 178 13.35 19.73 2.29
CA LYS A 178 14.26 20.87 2.41
C LYS A 178 13.54 22.07 3.02
N ASP A 179 14.27 22.79 3.86
CA ASP A 179 13.87 24.09 4.41
C ASP A 179 14.57 25.21 3.63
N SER A 180 13.86 26.31 3.39
CA SER A 180 14.41 27.54 2.83
C SER A 180 13.74 28.77 3.45
N ILE A 181 14.44 29.90 3.50
CA ILE A 181 13.90 31.15 4.04
C ILE A 181 14.01 32.22 2.96
N ASP A 182 12.90 32.89 2.66
CA ASP A 182 12.88 34.03 1.75
C ASP A 182 13.17 35.33 2.52
N ASN A 183 14.37 35.87 2.31
CA ASN A 183 14.97 36.93 3.13
C ASN A 183 14.34 38.34 3.05
N PRO A 184 13.44 38.71 2.11
CA PRO A 184 12.65 39.94 2.22
C PRO A 184 11.37 39.77 3.05
N THR A 185 10.80 38.56 3.12
CA THR A 185 9.50 38.30 3.76
C THR A 185 9.61 37.58 5.11
N GLY A 186 10.78 37.00 5.41
CA GLY A 186 10.97 36.17 6.61
C GLY A 186 10.15 34.88 6.57
N THR A 187 9.66 34.49 5.38
CA THR A 187 8.81 33.31 5.20
C THR A 187 9.69 32.06 5.17
N LEU A 188 9.47 31.14 6.12
CA LEU A 188 10.05 29.81 6.12
C LEU A 188 9.25 28.93 5.16
N THR A 189 9.90 28.24 4.25
CA THR A 189 9.29 27.32 3.29
C THR A 189 9.85 25.92 3.50
N HIS A 190 8.98 24.97 3.81
CA HIS A 190 9.28 23.54 3.90
C HIS A 190 8.73 22.83 2.67
N THR A 191 9.59 22.18 1.90
CA THR A 191 9.19 21.45 0.68
C THR A 191 9.66 20.02 0.76
N CYS A 192 8.75 19.07 0.55
CA CYS A 192 9.04 17.66 0.42
C CYS A 192 8.73 17.18 -1.00
N THR A 193 9.58 16.31 -1.52
CA THR A 193 9.40 15.65 -2.82
C THR A 193 9.58 14.15 -2.69
N PHE A 194 8.73 13.39 -3.34
CA PHE A 194 8.87 11.94 -3.51
C PHE A 194 8.19 11.50 -4.80
N ASN A 195 8.87 10.70 -5.62
CA ASN A 195 8.32 10.10 -6.84
C ASN A 195 7.57 11.11 -7.73
N GLY A 196 8.19 12.27 -7.98
CA GLY A 196 7.62 13.35 -8.79
C GLY A 196 6.51 14.18 -8.12
N ARG A 197 6.01 13.79 -6.95
CA ARG A 197 5.09 14.61 -6.15
C ARG A 197 5.86 15.57 -5.27
N THR A 198 5.50 16.85 -5.30
CA THR A 198 6.06 17.88 -4.43
C THR A 198 4.95 18.54 -3.64
N VAL A 199 5.13 18.64 -2.32
CA VAL A 199 4.25 19.39 -1.43
C VAL A 199 5.07 20.44 -0.70
N THR A 200 4.57 21.67 -0.73
CA THR A 200 5.19 22.82 -0.08
C THR A 200 4.23 23.38 0.96
N GLY A 201 4.77 23.66 2.15
CA GLY A 201 4.11 24.52 3.11
C GLY A 201 5.02 25.68 3.47
N GLN A 202 4.41 26.83 3.76
CA GLN A 202 5.14 28.01 4.18
C GLN A 202 4.60 28.51 5.51
N GLU A 203 5.48 29.13 6.29
CA GLU A 203 5.22 29.73 7.59
C GLU A 203 5.76 31.15 7.60
N ARG A 204 5.01 32.08 8.17
CA ARG A 204 5.45 33.47 8.37
C ARG A 204 5.01 33.96 9.73
N THR A 205 5.62 35.05 10.18
CA THR A 205 5.19 35.77 11.38
C THR A 205 4.62 37.13 11.01
N VAL A 206 3.35 37.38 11.32
CA VAL A 206 2.67 38.67 11.11
C VAL A 206 2.19 39.21 12.45
N GLY A 207 2.68 40.40 12.84
CA GLY A 207 2.29 41.02 14.11
C GLY A 207 2.58 40.16 15.34
N GLY A 208 3.64 39.35 15.31
CA GLY A 208 4.02 38.43 16.39
C GLY A 208 3.22 37.12 16.46
N ARG A 209 2.39 36.82 15.45
CA ARG A 209 1.65 35.56 15.35
C ARG A 209 2.17 34.72 14.19
N ALA A 210 2.36 33.43 14.43
CA ALA A 210 2.66 32.47 13.38
C ALA A 210 1.42 32.23 12.52
N GLU A 211 1.62 32.25 11.22
CA GLU A 211 0.65 31.84 10.21
C GLU A 211 1.31 30.84 9.28
N HIS A 212 0.55 29.87 8.79
CA HIS A 212 1.02 28.89 7.81
C HIS A 212 0.06 28.74 6.64
N HIS A 213 0.52 28.15 5.55
CA HIS A 213 -0.34 27.62 4.49
C HIS A 213 0.34 26.45 3.78
N TYR A 214 -0.46 25.70 3.01
CA TYR A 214 0.00 24.57 2.20
C TYR A 214 -0.38 24.87 0.75
N GLY A 215 0.56 25.05 -0.18
CA GLY A 215 0.25 25.37 -1.59
C GLY A 215 -0.54 26.68 -1.78
N ASP A 216 -1.51 26.72 -2.72
CA ASP A 216 -2.22 27.94 -3.15
C ASP A 216 -3.34 28.44 -2.20
N TYR A 217 -3.39 27.97 -0.96
CA TYR A 217 -4.46 28.29 -0.01
C TYR A 217 -4.15 29.56 0.81
N ASN A 218 -5.21 30.14 1.40
CA ASN A 218 -5.09 31.26 2.33
C ASN A 218 -4.27 30.89 3.58
N TRP A 219 -3.58 31.89 4.14
CA TRP A 219 -2.87 31.80 5.41
C TRP A 219 -3.82 31.46 6.57
N GLN A 220 -3.41 30.50 7.40
CA GLN A 220 -4.14 30.01 8.56
C GLN A 220 -3.34 30.31 9.84
N PRO A 221 -4.01 30.66 10.96
CA PRO A 221 -3.33 30.84 12.23
C PRO A 221 -2.63 29.56 12.70
N GLY A 222 -1.46 29.71 13.32
CA GLY A 222 -0.69 28.61 13.92
C GLY A 222 0.58 28.25 13.14
N GLU A 223 1.40 27.39 13.75
CA GLU A 223 2.65 26.91 13.18
C GLU A 223 2.42 25.89 12.07
N LEU A 224 3.38 25.78 11.16
CA LEU A 224 3.35 24.83 10.08
C LEU A 224 3.59 23.40 10.59
N SER A 225 2.59 22.53 10.42
CA SER A 225 2.79 21.09 10.65
C SER A 225 3.61 20.47 9.52
N ARG A 226 4.92 20.30 9.76
CA ARG A 226 5.84 19.55 8.87
C ARG A 226 5.39 18.10 8.64
N PRO A 227 4.91 17.34 9.65
CA PRO A 227 4.36 16.01 9.43
C PRO A 227 3.25 16.00 8.37
N THR A 228 2.36 16.99 8.38
CA THR A 228 1.29 17.08 7.36
C THR A 228 1.82 17.25 5.94
N ILE A 229 2.98 17.89 5.74
CA ILE A 229 3.62 18.01 4.41
C ILE A 229 4.17 16.65 3.99
N VAL A 230 4.84 15.95 4.90
CA VAL A 230 5.35 14.59 4.69
C VAL A 230 4.20 13.64 4.34
N ASP A 231 3.13 13.61 5.14
CA ASP A 231 1.96 12.74 4.93
C ASP A 231 1.32 12.98 3.56
N ARG A 232 1.14 14.26 3.17
CA ARG A 232 0.60 14.62 1.84
C ARG A 232 1.53 14.24 0.71
N THR A 233 2.85 14.33 0.92
CA THR A 233 3.85 13.92 -0.08
C THR A 233 3.80 12.41 -0.25
N MET A 234 3.69 11.66 0.85
CA MET A 234 3.75 10.20 0.86
C MET A 234 2.40 9.50 0.70
N ALA A 235 1.29 10.24 0.58
CA ALA A 235 -0.03 9.64 0.36
C ALA A 235 -0.02 8.67 -0.83
N GLU A 236 -0.71 7.54 -0.75
CA GLU A 236 -0.79 6.57 -1.84
C GLU A 236 0.55 5.89 -2.24
N THR A 237 1.59 6.03 -1.41
CA THR A 237 2.89 5.34 -1.59
C THR A 237 2.97 4.05 -0.77
N ALA A 238 4.04 3.29 -0.95
CA ALA A 238 4.37 2.15 -0.12
C ALA A 238 4.54 2.52 1.37
N LEU A 239 5.01 3.73 1.68
CA LEU A 239 5.09 4.18 3.07
C LEU A 239 3.68 4.31 3.69
N ASP A 240 2.75 4.96 3.00
CA ASP A 240 1.35 5.09 3.47
C ASP A 240 0.68 3.72 3.65
N LEU A 241 0.93 2.78 2.73
CA LEU A 241 0.46 1.40 2.88
C LEU A 241 1.10 0.71 4.10
N ALA A 242 2.41 0.84 4.26
CA ALA A 242 3.14 0.17 5.34
C ALA A 242 2.74 0.72 6.72
N GLU A 243 2.53 2.02 6.85
CA GLU A 243 2.06 2.64 8.10
C GLU A 243 0.65 2.17 8.45
N ARG A 244 -0.26 2.07 7.48
CA ARG A 244 -1.62 1.54 7.70
C ARG A 244 -1.59 0.08 8.10
N ALA A 245 -0.86 -0.75 7.37
CA ALA A 245 -0.71 -2.17 7.68
C ALA A 245 -0.10 -2.39 9.06
N LEU A 246 0.91 -1.59 9.42
CA LEU A 246 1.55 -1.67 10.73
C LEU A 246 0.60 -1.22 11.85
N ALA A 247 -0.18 -0.16 11.63
CA ALA A 247 -1.19 0.29 12.58
C ALA A 247 -2.28 -0.76 12.80
N ASP A 248 -2.70 -1.47 11.75
CA ASP A 248 -3.64 -2.59 11.86
C ASP A 248 -3.00 -3.78 12.61
N LEU A 249 -1.75 -4.12 12.30
CA LEU A 249 -1.01 -5.20 12.95
C LEU A 249 -0.80 -4.97 14.46
N LEU A 250 -0.50 -3.73 14.84
CA LEU A 250 -0.22 -3.32 16.23
C LEU A 250 -1.48 -2.96 17.03
N ARG A 251 -2.66 -2.99 16.40
CA ARG A 251 -3.91 -2.67 17.09
C ARG A 251 -4.10 -3.62 18.29
N PRO A 252 -4.35 -3.10 19.50
CA PRO A 252 -4.65 -3.94 20.65
C PRO A 252 -5.85 -4.82 20.34
N ARG A 253 -5.68 -6.14 20.46
CA ARG A 253 -6.76 -7.11 20.24
C ARG A 253 -7.56 -7.30 21.53
N PRO A 254 -8.90 -7.33 21.45
CA PRO A 254 -9.79 -7.45 22.60
C PRO A 254 -9.67 -8.78 23.35
#